data_AF-A0A2G2BSV3-F1
#
_entry.id   AF-A0A2G2BSV3-F1
#
_cell.length_a   1.000
_cell.length_b   1.000
_cell.length_c   1.000
_cell.angle_alpha   90.00
_cell.angle_beta   90.00
_cell.angle_gamma   90.00
#
_symmetry.space_group_name_H-M   'P 1'
#
loop_
_entity.id
_entity.type
_entity.pdbx_description
1 polymer ?
#
loop_
_entity_poly.entity_id
_entity_poly.type
_entity_poly.pdbx_seq_one_letter_code
_entity_poly.pdbx_strand_id
1 'polypeptide(L)'
;MDNPTLAPDVDYGLTPTEIIAGKALNELAKSNADLLEALEAITPKGDYSEGDWWCQSCQSSVFASFHENCSTCGANLTDCQPDYENILKAQAAIAKAKGEL
;
A
#
# COMPACT_ATOMS: atom_id res chain seq x y z
N MET A 1 12.57 -23.61 -58.46
CA MET A 1 13.25 -24.18 -57.28
C MET A 1 13.68 -22.98 -56.47
N ASP A 2 12.72 -22.43 -55.76
CA ASP A 2 12.83 -21.14 -55.10
C ASP A 2 13.29 -21.40 -53.68
N ASN A 3 14.53 -21.01 -53.40
CA ASN A 3 15.20 -21.16 -52.12
C ASN A 3 14.75 -20.01 -51.20
N PRO A 4 14.01 -20.25 -50.10
CA PRO A 4 13.60 -19.18 -49.21
C PRO A 4 14.82 -18.69 -48.41
N THR A 5 15.21 -17.45 -48.67
CA THR A 5 16.18 -16.70 -47.86
C THR A 5 15.74 -16.71 -46.40
N LEU A 6 16.53 -17.39 -45.55
CA LEU A 6 16.45 -17.27 -44.10
C LEU A 6 16.72 -15.80 -43.75
N ALA A 7 15.72 -15.13 -43.15
CA ALA A 7 15.93 -13.83 -42.53
C ALA A 7 16.94 -13.98 -41.38
N PRO A 8 17.86 -13.02 -41.16
CA PRO A 8 18.75 -13.07 -40.01
C PRO A 8 17.93 -12.94 -38.74
N ASP A 9 18.18 -13.86 -37.80
CA ASP A 9 17.68 -13.81 -36.44
C ASP A 9 18.10 -12.48 -35.82
N VAL A 10 17.18 -11.52 -35.75
CA VAL A 10 17.44 -10.24 -35.08
C VAL A 10 17.40 -10.52 -33.58
N ASP A 11 18.55 -10.82 -33.01
CA ASP A 11 18.75 -10.85 -31.56
C ASP A 11 18.59 -9.41 -31.05
N TYR A 12 17.37 -9.05 -30.66
CA TYR A 12 17.06 -7.83 -29.90
C TYR A 12 17.58 -7.98 -28.46
N GLY A 13 18.86 -8.32 -28.31
CA GLY A 13 19.54 -8.41 -27.04
C GLY A 13 19.51 -7.04 -26.38
N LEU A 14 18.75 -6.93 -25.28
CA LEU A 14 18.68 -5.74 -24.45
C LEU A 14 20.11 -5.32 -24.08
N THR A 15 20.46 -4.07 -24.38
CA THR A 15 21.73 -3.49 -24.00
C THR A 15 21.91 -3.55 -22.48
N PRO A 16 23.16 -3.55 -21.97
CA PRO A 16 23.40 -3.51 -20.53
C PRO A 16 22.66 -2.37 -19.82
N THR A 17 22.48 -1.24 -20.50
CA THR A 17 21.71 -0.09 -20.01
C THR A 17 20.22 -0.41 -19.87
N GLU A 18 19.62 -1.09 -20.85
CA GLU A 18 18.21 -1.51 -20.78
C GLU A 18 17.98 -2.56 -19.68
N ILE A 19 18.94 -3.45 -19.44
CA ILE A 19 18.89 -4.42 -18.34
C ILE A 19 18.96 -3.70 -16.98
N ILE A 20 19.85 -2.72 -16.83
CA ILE A 20 19.98 -1.93 -15.60
C ILE A 20 18.70 -1.09 -15.36
N ALA A 21 18.17 -0.45 -16.40
CA ALA A 21 16.93 0.31 -16.32
C ALA A 21 15.74 -0.59 -15.94
N GLY A 22 15.62 -1.77 -16.55
CA GLY A 22 14.58 -2.74 -16.21
C GLY A 22 14.66 -3.22 -14.76
N LYS A 23 15.88 -3.48 -14.25
CA LYS A 23 16.09 -3.82 -12.83
C LYS A 23 15.71 -2.65 -11.92
N ALA A 24 16.13 -1.43 -12.22
CA ALA A 24 15.80 -0.26 -11.42
C ALA A 24 14.28 -0.01 -11.35
N LEU A 25 13.57 -0.17 -12.47
CA LEU A 25 12.11 -0.07 -12.52
C LEU A 25 11.43 -1.18 -11.70
N ASN A 26 11.95 -2.42 -11.75
CA ASN A 26 11.42 -3.52 -10.95
C ASN A 26 11.63 -3.31 -9.44
N GLU A 27 12.81 -2.85 -9.02
CA GLU A 27 13.09 -2.54 -7.62
C GLU A 27 12.26 -1.34 -7.13
N LEU A 28 12.02 -0.34 -7.98
CA LEU A 28 11.13 0.79 -7.66
C LEU A 28 9.67 0.35 -7.54
N ALA A 29 9.20 -0.49 -8.46
CA ALA A 29 7.85 -1.05 -8.40
C ALA A 29 7.64 -1.89 -7.14
N LYS A 30 8.65 -2.72 -6.79
CA LYS A 30 8.65 -3.50 -5.56
C LYS A 30 8.63 -2.60 -4.32
N SER A 31 9.49 -1.58 -4.27
CA SER A 31 9.54 -0.64 -3.14
C SER A 31 8.20 0.09 -2.95
N ASN A 32 7.53 0.46 -4.04
CA ASN A 32 6.21 1.07 -3.97
C ASN A 32 5.14 0.08 -3.46
N ALA A 33 5.21 -1.18 -3.86
CA ALA A 33 4.31 -2.22 -3.36
C ALA A 33 4.51 -2.47 -1.86
N ASP A 34 5.77 -2.60 -1.41
CA ASP A 34 6.13 -2.79 0.00
C ASP A 34 5.64 -1.60 0.85
N LEU A 35 5.74 -0.37 0.33
CA LEU A 35 5.23 0.83 0.99
C LEU A 35 3.70 0.85 1.07
N LEU A 36 3.00 0.43 0.01
CA LEU A 36 1.54 0.33 0.02
C LEU A 36 1.07 -0.71 1.05
N GLU A 37 1.72 -1.87 1.10
CA GLU A 37 1.43 -2.91 2.09
C GLU A 37 1.70 -2.43 3.52
N ALA A 38 2.81 -1.74 3.76
CA ALA A 38 3.13 -1.16 5.07
C ALA A 38 2.10 -0.10 5.48
N LEU A 39 1.67 0.75 4.54
CA LEU A 39 0.63 1.75 4.78
C LEU A 39 -0.71 1.09 5.11
N GLU A 40 -1.06 0.00 4.43
CA GLU A 40 -2.26 -0.78 4.74
C GLU A 40 -2.21 -1.48 6.10
N ALA A 41 -1.02 -1.89 6.55
CA ALA A 41 -0.86 -2.54 7.85
C ALA A 41 -1.13 -1.55 9.00
N ILE A 42 -0.73 -0.30 8.84
CA ILE A 42 -0.92 0.75 9.86
C ILE A 42 -2.25 1.51 9.70
N THR A 43 -2.92 1.37 8.56
CA THR A 43 -4.21 2.01 8.29
C THR A 43 -5.35 1.05 8.65
N PRO A 44 -6.34 1.49 9.44
CA PRO A 44 -7.48 0.65 9.75
C PRO A 44 -8.24 0.18 8.50
N LYS A 45 -8.55 -1.12 8.45
CA LYS A 45 -9.37 -1.74 7.39
C LYS A 45 -10.83 -1.83 7.82
N GLY A 46 -11.76 -1.50 6.92
CA GLY A 46 -13.21 -1.60 7.12
C GLY A 46 -13.90 -0.29 7.46
N ASP A 47 -15.23 -0.38 7.65
CA ASP A 47 -16.09 0.77 7.95
C ASP A 47 -15.90 1.23 9.40
N TYR A 48 -15.43 2.47 9.58
CA TYR A 48 -15.37 3.13 10.88
C TYR A 48 -16.58 4.02 11.06
N SER A 49 -17.22 3.93 12.22
CA SER A 49 -18.30 4.83 12.57
C SER A 49 -17.73 6.12 13.16
N GLU A 50 -18.46 7.22 13.01
CA GLU A 50 -18.13 8.48 13.66
C GLU A 50 -18.05 8.26 15.19
N GLY A 51 -16.91 8.62 15.77
CA GLY A 51 -16.57 8.33 17.16
C GLY A 51 -15.46 7.30 17.28
N ASP A 52 -15.55 6.15 16.60
CA ASP A 52 -14.57 5.06 16.71
C ASP A 52 -13.14 5.53 16.38
N TRP A 53 -12.17 4.96 17.09
CA TRP A 53 -10.76 5.32 16.89
C TRP A 53 -9.89 4.09 16.68
N TRP A 54 -8.75 4.31 16.02
CA TRP A 54 -7.77 3.28 15.71
C TRP A 54 -6.57 3.39 16.66
N CYS A 55 -6.28 2.31 17.38
CA CYS A 55 -5.13 2.28 18.27
C CYS A 55 -3.85 1.97 17.48
N GLN A 56 -2.98 2.97 17.28
CA GLN A 56 -1.70 2.78 16.58
C GLN A 56 -0.72 1.87 17.34
N SER A 57 -0.85 1.76 18.66
CA SER A 57 0.06 0.93 19.47
C SER A 57 -0.12 -0.57 19.21
N CYS A 58 -1.34 -1.03 18.94
CA CYS A 58 -1.64 -2.45 18.78
C CYS A 58 -2.48 -2.77 17.53
N GLN A 59 -2.76 -1.77 16.70
CA GLN A 59 -3.51 -1.89 15.45
C GLN A 59 -4.89 -2.52 15.67
N SER A 60 -5.65 -1.99 16.63
CA SER A 60 -7.01 -2.46 16.98
C SER A 60 -8.01 -1.32 16.87
N SER A 61 -9.22 -1.63 16.39
CA SER A 61 -10.36 -0.72 16.47
C SER A 61 -10.80 -0.60 17.92
N VAL A 62 -11.21 0.61 18.32
CA VAL A 62 -11.76 0.88 19.64
C VAL A 62 -13.06 1.65 19.47
N PHE A 63 -14.14 1.10 20.02
CA PHE A 63 -15.45 1.71 19.99
C PHE A 63 -15.50 2.87 20.99
N ALA A 64 -15.44 4.10 20.49
CA ALA A 64 -15.27 5.29 21.33
C ALA A 64 -16.48 5.60 22.21
N SER A 65 -17.65 5.11 21.83
CA SER A 65 -18.87 5.19 22.64
C SER A 65 -18.70 4.64 24.05
N PHE A 66 -17.66 3.85 24.32
CA PHE A 66 -17.46 3.16 25.60
C PHE A 66 -16.04 3.22 26.16
N HIS A 67 -15.02 3.63 25.41
CA HIS A 67 -13.61 3.42 25.80
C HIS A 67 -12.65 4.58 25.42
N GLU A 68 -12.15 5.28 26.45
CA GLU A 68 -11.01 6.23 26.35
C GLU A 68 -9.65 5.52 26.29
N ASN A 69 -9.59 4.26 26.71
CA ASN A 69 -8.42 3.40 26.64
C ASN A 69 -8.66 2.23 25.69
N CYS A 70 -7.66 1.85 24.92
CA CYS A 70 -7.72 0.68 24.06
C CYS A 70 -8.00 -0.58 24.89
N SER A 71 -9.05 -1.32 24.54
CA SER A 71 -9.41 -2.58 25.21
C SER A 71 -8.37 -3.69 25.04
N THR A 72 -7.51 -3.59 24.03
CA THR A 72 -6.50 -4.60 23.71
C THR A 72 -5.17 -4.35 24.43
N CYS A 73 -4.67 -3.11 24.44
CA CYS A 73 -3.34 -2.78 24.99
C CYS A 73 -3.34 -1.73 26.11
N GLY A 74 -4.47 -1.10 26.40
CA GLY A 74 -4.59 -0.07 27.44
C GLY A 74 -4.12 1.34 27.05
N ALA A 75 -3.56 1.53 25.85
CA ALA A 75 -3.14 2.84 25.36
C ALA A 75 -4.29 3.87 25.41
N ASN A 76 -4.00 5.11 25.77
CA ASN A 76 -5.01 6.18 25.84
C ASN A 76 -5.29 6.76 24.45
N LEU A 77 -6.55 7.11 24.20
CA LEU A 77 -7.00 7.80 22.99
C LEU A 77 -6.13 9.02 22.65
N THR A 78 -5.81 9.85 23.65
CA THR A 78 -5.08 11.12 23.49
C THR A 78 -3.69 10.92 22.89
N ASP A 79 -3.08 9.76 23.13
CA ASP A 79 -1.74 9.43 22.64
C ASP A 79 -1.76 8.77 21.25
N CYS A 80 -2.94 8.42 20.72
CA CYS A 80 -3.08 7.49 19.60
C CYS A 80 -4.10 7.90 18.53
N GLN A 81 -4.78 9.05 18.65
CA GLN A 81 -5.89 9.39 17.75
C GLN A 81 -5.42 10.14 16.48
N PRO A 82 -5.43 9.50 15.29
CA PRO A 82 -5.81 10.23 14.08
C PRO A 82 -7.33 10.47 14.12
N ASP A 83 -7.76 11.68 13.81
CA ASP A 83 -9.19 11.98 13.68
C ASP A 83 -9.86 11.14 12.57
N TYR A 84 -11.18 10.99 12.67
CA TYR A 84 -12.01 10.20 11.73
C TYR A 84 -11.80 10.63 10.27
N GLU A 85 -11.66 11.94 10.03
CA GLU A 85 -11.46 12.50 8.69
C GLU A 85 -10.12 12.05 8.08
N ASN A 86 -9.06 12.01 8.88
CA ASN A 86 -7.74 11.54 8.46
C ASN A 86 -7.72 10.05 8.15
N ILE A 87 -8.49 9.24 8.89
CA ILE A 87 -8.68 7.82 8.59
C ILE A 87 -9.34 7.66 7.21
N LEU A 88 -10.43 8.38 6.95
CA LEU A 88 -11.13 8.32 5.65
C LEU A 88 -10.23 8.78 4.50
N LYS A 89 -9.44 9.85 4.70
CA LYS A 89 -8.45 10.31 3.71
C LYS A 89 -7.39 9.25 3.42
N ALA A 90 -6.88 8.57 4.46
CA ALA A 90 -5.90 7.50 4.29
C ALA A 90 -6.49 6.31 3.54
N GLN A 91 -7.71 5.88 3.89
CA GLN A 91 -8.42 4.80 3.19
C GLN A 91 -8.66 5.15 1.71
N ALA A 92 -9.12 6.37 1.41
CA ALA A 92 -9.34 6.83 0.05
C ALA A 92 -8.03 6.91 -0.77
N ALA A 93 -6.93 7.34 -0.15
CA ALA A 93 -5.62 7.37 -0.80
C ALA A 93 -5.11 5.96 -1.15
N ILE A 94 -5.30 4.99 -0.26
CA ILE A 94 -4.96 3.58 -0.50
C ILE A 94 -5.83 3.01 -1.63
N ALA A 95 -7.14 3.20 -1.59
CA ALA A 95 -8.05 2.72 -2.63
C ALA A 95 -7.72 3.34 -4.01
N LYS A 96 -7.37 4.63 -4.05
CA LYS A 96 -6.88 5.29 -5.27
C LYS A 96 -5.57 4.68 -5.77
N ALA A 97 -4.62 4.36 -4.87
CA ALA A 97 -3.36 3.73 -5.24
C ALA A 97 -3.54 2.31 -5.80
N LYS A 98 -4.62 1.62 -5.41
CA LYS A 98 -5.01 0.30 -5.94
C LYS A 98 -5.82 0.36 -7.24
N GLY A 99 -6.35 1.54 -7.61
CA GLY A 99 -7.27 1.68 -8.74
C GLY A 99 -8.69 1.20 -8.44
N GLU A 100 -9.11 1.22 -7.16
CA GLU A 100 -10.43 0.79 -6.69
C GLU A 100 -11.45 1.94 -6.62
N LEU A 101 -11.04 3.17 -6.92
CA LEU A 101 -11.84 4.42 -6.91
C LEU A 101 -11.73 5.18 -8.24
#